data_AF-A0A0B8T926-F1
#
_entry.id   AF-A0A0B8T926-F1
#
_cell.length_a   1.000
_cell.length_b   1.000
_cell.length_c   1.000
_cell.angle_alpha   90.00
_cell.angle_beta   90.00
_cell.angle_gamma   90.00
#
_symmetry.space_group_name_H-M   'P 1'
#
loop_
_entity.id
_entity.type
_entity.pdbx_description
1 polymer ?
#
loop_
_entity_poly.entity_id
_entity_poly.type
_entity_poly.pdbx_seq_one_letter_code
_entity_poly.pdbx_strand_id
1 'polypeptide(L)'
;MRHFYILTFVLLNLGFAFGQSHTEQIESYRQKQRKALSQENKGPIAPQNLEYLHYFRADETYKTVANVSYLYDEPTFRMPTSDGTSKEFKRFAELTFTLKGQQFTLPIYENVSLFQSNLQSSYLFFPILDRTTGETTYESGRYIDVKKEDIKDGKLAIDFNKAYNPYCAYSSGYRCPQPPKENYLDIAIEAGEKKYTGPKNQREQDNSMAKNFNDKEKKLIMAGKAEEKMYVLQTTVAQDSTILRTQSDDIKYDDPTLELLAARMLVTVQDPGHPGVGIAAPQVGINKNLIWVQRLDKPEEPFELYINPKIIWRSQLLRKGAEGCLSIPNRKEDVIRSYSIKLQYVDKKTGKNVEELIEGFTAVIFQHEVDHLYGILFPDRLEEQEHKESVPLNERLDFYIGKGTIVP
;
A
#
# COMPACT_ATOMS: atom_id res chain seq x y z
N MET A 1 -33.74 -3.24 82.40
CA MET A 1 -33.58 -3.63 80.98
C MET A 1 -34.05 -2.48 80.11
N ARG A 2 -33.13 -1.75 79.46
CA ARG A 2 -33.41 -0.60 78.60
C ARG A 2 -33.11 -1.06 77.16
N HIS A 3 -34.13 -1.16 76.30
CA HIS A 3 -33.96 -1.54 74.91
C HIS A 3 -33.76 -0.28 74.06
N PHE A 4 -32.59 -0.15 73.44
CA PHE A 4 -32.29 0.86 72.44
C PHE A 4 -32.67 0.29 71.06
N TYR A 5 -33.61 0.95 70.36
CA TYR A 5 -33.87 0.69 68.95
C TYR A 5 -32.91 1.53 68.11
N ILE A 6 -32.03 0.88 67.34
CA ILE A 6 -31.18 1.52 66.34
C ILE A 6 -31.95 1.50 65.02
N LEU A 7 -32.43 2.67 64.58
CA LEU A 7 -33.05 2.88 63.28
C LEU A 7 -31.93 3.04 62.23
N THR A 8 -31.74 2.04 61.38
CA THR A 8 -30.76 2.08 60.28
C THR A 8 -31.40 2.72 59.05
N PHE A 9 -30.92 3.89 58.65
CA PHE A 9 -31.37 4.61 57.46
C PHE A 9 -30.65 4.04 56.23
N VAL A 10 -31.35 3.31 55.37
CA VAL A 10 -30.83 2.81 54.10
C VAL A 10 -30.93 3.92 53.05
N LEU A 11 -29.80 4.57 52.76
CA LEU A 11 -29.66 5.48 51.62
C LEU A 11 -29.59 4.65 50.32
N LEU A 12 -30.70 4.62 49.59
CA LEU A 12 -30.76 4.06 48.24
C LEU A 12 -29.97 4.99 47.29
N ASN A 13 -28.73 4.61 46.96
CA ASN A 13 -27.97 5.24 45.87
C ASN A 13 -28.57 4.79 44.53
N LEU A 14 -29.52 5.57 44.01
CA LEU A 14 -29.94 5.50 42.61
C LEU A 14 -28.82 6.09 41.74
N GLY A 15 -27.83 5.26 41.40
CA GLY A 15 -26.88 5.57 40.35
C GLY A 15 -27.58 5.56 39.00
N PHE A 16 -27.94 6.72 38.47
CA PHE A 16 -28.34 6.86 37.07
C PHE A 16 -27.09 6.61 36.21
N ALA A 17 -26.97 5.41 35.65
CA ALA A 17 -26.06 5.14 34.56
C ALA A 17 -26.60 5.83 33.29
N PHE A 18 -26.20 7.07 33.06
CA PHE A 18 -26.45 7.73 31.78
C PHE A 18 -25.62 7.04 30.70
N GLY A 19 -26.27 6.28 29.82
CA GLY A 19 -25.64 5.74 28.62
C GLY A 19 -25.18 6.88 27.72
N GLN A 20 -23.92 6.82 27.27
CA GLN A 20 -23.33 7.82 26.38
C GLN A 20 -24.14 7.93 25.08
N SER A 21 -24.48 9.15 24.65
CA SER A 21 -25.23 9.35 23.39
C SER A 21 -24.40 8.91 22.18
N HIS A 22 -25.04 8.56 21.05
CA HIS A 22 -24.29 8.14 19.86
C HIS A 22 -23.30 9.22 19.39
N THR A 23 -23.72 10.48 19.41
CA THR A 23 -22.87 11.63 19.07
C THR A 23 -21.62 11.68 19.96
N GLU A 24 -21.77 11.48 21.27
CA GLU A 24 -20.64 11.44 22.20
C GLU A 24 -19.73 10.24 21.96
N GLN A 25 -20.28 9.07 21.61
CA GLN A 25 -19.49 7.88 21.26
C GLN A 25 -18.63 8.14 20.00
N ILE A 26 -19.22 8.76 18.98
CA ILE A 26 -18.52 9.12 17.74
C ILE A 26 -17.47 10.20 18.00
N GLU A 27 -17.75 11.19 18.84
CA GLU A 27 -16.76 12.21 19.18
C GLU A 27 -15.57 11.62 19.95
N SER A 28 -15.82 10.72 20.91
CA SER A 28 -14.76 9.98 21.60
C SER A 28 -13.92 9.14 20.63
N TYR A 29 -14.56 8.49 19.66
CA TYR A 29 -13.86 7.77 18.60
C TYR A 29 -12.97 8.69 17.77
N ARG A 30 -13.49 9.83 17.30
CA ARG A 30 -12.73 10.84 16.53
C ARG A 30 -11.55 11.39 17.29
N GLN A 31 -11.69 11.65 18.59
CA GLN A 31 -10.57 12.11 19.43
C GLN A 31 -9.44 11.07 19.51
N LYS A 32 -9.78 9.78 19.67
CA LYS A 32 -8.80 8.69 19.64
C LYS A 32 -8.11 8.60 18.28
N GLN A 33 -8.88 8.69 17.20
CA GLN A 33 -8.36 8.68 15.83
C GLN A 33 -7.40 9.86 15.59
N ARG A 34 -7.80 11.10 15.94
CA ARG A 34 -6.95 12.30 15.84
C ARG A 34 -5.61 12.12 16.54
N LYS A 35 -5.64 11.62 17.78
CA LYS A 35 -4.42 11.36 18.56
C LYS A 35 -3.52 10.30 17.91
N ALA A 36 -4.10 9.26 17.32
CA ALA A 36 -3.34 8.24 16.59
C ALA A 36 -2.73 8.79 15.30
N LEU A 37 -3.47 9.65 14.57
CA LEU A 37 -3.02 10.24 13.32
C LEU A 37 -1.90 11.28 13.49
N SER A 38 -1.82 11.93 14.66
CA SER A 38 -0.85 12.99 14.95
C SER A 38 0.28 12.57 15.91
N GLN A 39 0.59 11.29 16.01
CA GLN A 39 1.73 10.86 16.83
C GLN A 39 3.04 11.39 16.24
N GLU A 40 3.84 12.09 17.04
CA GLU A 40 5.14 12.61 16.58
C GLU A 40 6.01 11.49 15.98
N ASN A 41 6.57 11.77 14.79
CA ASN A 41 7.44 10.86 14.02
C ASN A 41 6.84 9.50 13.62
N LYS A 42 5.53 9.27 13.84
CA LYS A 42 4.86 7.98 13.53
C LYS A 42 3.50 8.14 12.86
N GLY A 43 2.80 9.23 13.14
CA GLY A 43 1.50 9.56 12.58
C GLY A 43 1.59 10.05 11.14
N PRO A 44 0.59 9.79 10.29
CA PRO A 44 0.54 10.31 8.92
C PRO A 44 0.24 11.82 8.86
N ILE A 45 -0.27 12.43 9.93
CA ILE A 45 -0.59 13.87 9.99
C ILE A 45 0.37 14.57 10.96
N ALA A 46 0.87 15.74 10.57
CA ALA A 46 1.71 16.55 11.44
C ALA A 46 0.79 17.23 12.46
N PRO A 47 1.14 17.30 13.75
CA PRO A 47 0.23 17.82 14.78
C PRO A 47 -0.42 19.17 14.44
N GLN A 48 0.33 20.09 13.82
CA GLN A 48 -0.14 21.40 13.38
C GLN A 48 -1.21 21.34 12.27
N ASN A 49 -1.26 20.26 11.48
CA ASN A 49 -2.17 20.12 10.34
C ASN A 49 -3.46 19.34 10.70
N LEU A 50 -3.72 19.07 11.98
CA LEU A 50 -4.94 18.43 12.45
C LEU A 50 -6.20 19.28 12.24
N GLU A 51 -6.06 20.60 12.09
CA GLU A 51 -7.18 21.50 11.84
C GLU A 51 -7.90 21.21 10.51
N TYR A 52 -7.17 20.67 9.53
CA TYR A 52 -7.68 20.29 8.21
C TYR A 52 -8.39 18.92 8.18
N LEU A 53 -8.46 18.25 9.34
CA LEU A 53 -9.18 16.99 9.49
C LEU A 53 -10.65 17.27 9.86
N HIS A 54 -11.53 17.07 8.89
CA HIS A 54 -12.96 17.38 9.00
C HIS A 54 -13.82 16.12 8.96
N TYR A 55 -14.99 16.19 9.59
CA TYR A 55 -15.95 15.09 9.66
C TYR A 55 -17.35 15.58 9.30
N PHE A 56 -18.21 14.68 8.85
CA PHE A 56 -19.65 14.92 8.83
C PHE A 56 -20.22 14.95 10.26
N ARG A 57 -21.42 15.52 10.42
CA ARG A 57 -22.15 15.40 11.68
C ARG A 57 -22.48 13.92 11.92
N ALA A 58 -22.40 13.46 13.17
CA ALA A 58 -22.81 12.10 13.51
C ALA A 58 -24.31 11.92 13.24
N ASP A 59 -24.68 10.83 12.56
CA ASP A 59 -26.05 10.52 12.19
C ASP A 59 -26.30 9.01 12.36
N GLU A 60 -27.20 8.67 13.29
CA GLU A 60 -27.54 7.29 13.64
C GLU A 60 -28.18 6.51 12.49
N THR A 61 -28.77 7.19 11.51
CA THR A 61 -29.39 6.54 10.34
C THR A 61 -28.36 5.95 9.37
N TYR A 62 -27.07 6.23 9.59
CA TYR A 62 -25.94 5.59 8.94
C TYR A 62 -25.34 4.43 9.76
N LYS A 63 -26.11 3.89 10.72
CA LYS A 63 -25.81 2.62 11.39
C LYS A 63 -26.70 1.53 10.83
N THR A 64 -26.14 0.35 10.63
CA THR A 64 -26.88 -0.81 10.15
C THR A 64 -26.31 -2.10 10.73
N VAL A 65 -27.02 -3.20 10.52
CA VAL A 65 -26.56 -4.54 10.84
C VAL A 65 -26.58 -5.36 9.56
N ALA A 66 -25.41 -5.85 9.16
CA ALA A 66 -25.26 -6.74 8.03
C ALA A 66 -25.44 -8.19 8.45
N ASN A 67 -26.10 -8.98 7.61
CA ASN A 67 -25.96 -10.42 7.62
C ASN A 67 -24.64 -10.79 6.93
N VAL A 68 -23.89 -11.70 7.54
CA VAL A 68 -22.58 -12.13 7.07
C VAL A 68 -22.72 -13.51 6.46
N SER A 69 -22.42 -13.61 5.16
CA SER A 69 -22.32 -14.89 4.43
C SER A 69 -20.85 -15.19 4.20
N TYR A 70 -20.30 -16.16 4.94
CA TYR A 70 -18.90 -16.55 4.78
C TYR A 70 -18.65 -17.15 3.40
N LEU A 71 -17.53 -16.76 2.81
CA LEU A 71 -17.07 -17.31 1.54
C LEU A 71 -15.97 -18.32 1.81
N TYR A 72 -16.13 -19.53 1.26
CA TYR A 72 -15.19 -20.63 1.40
C TYR A 72 -14.49 -20.86 0.06
N ASP A 73 -13.23 -21.32 0.12
CA ASP A 73 -12.43 -21.65 -1.08
C ASP A 73 -12.21 -20.51 -2.09
N GLU A 74 -12.40 -19.24 -1.68
CA GLU A 74 -12.10 -18.08 -2.53
C GLU A 74 -10.60 -18.04 -2.88
N PRO A 75 -10.26 -17.77 -4.16
CA PRO A 75 -8.88 -17.55 -4.57
C PRO A 75 -8.35 -16.24 -3.96
N THR A 76 -7.03 -16.17 -3.80
CA THR A 76 -6.36 -14.90 -3.47
C THR A 76 -6.23 -14.04 -4.72
N PHE A 77 -6.34 -12.73 -4.57
CA PHE A 77 -6.11 -11.77 -5.64
C PHE A 77 -5.22 -10.61 -5.17
N ARG A 78 -4.60 -9.91 -6.11
CA ARG A 78 -3.76 -8.74 -5.84
C ARG A 78 -4.60 -7.47 -5.92
N MET A 79 -4.79 -6.80 -4.79
CA MET A 79 -5.44 -5.50 -4.74
C MET A 79 -4.40 -4.39 -4.96
N PRO A 80 -4.57 -3.51 -5.98
CA PRO A 80 -3.68 -2.38 -6.21
C PRO A 80 -3.57 -1.47 -4.97
N THR A 81 -2.44 -0.80 -4.80
CA THR A 81 -2.23 0.18 -3.74
C THR A 81 -1.93 1.57 -4.29
N SER A 82 -2.09 2.60 -3.45
CA SER A 82 -1.88 4.01 -3.77
C SER A 82 -0.47 4.35 -4.27
N ASP A 83 0.54 3.62 -3.81
CA ASP A 83 1.91 3.70 -4.30
C ASP A 83 2.10 2.81 -5.53
N GLY A 84 1.05 2.60 -6.33
CA GLY A 84 1.06 1.81 -7.54
C GLY A 84 1.57 0.38 -7.43
N THR A 85 1.80 -0.18 -6.24
CA THR A 85 2.10 -1.61 -6.02
C THR A 85 0.79 -2.39 -5.83
N SER A 86 0.85 -3.59 -5.26
CA SER A 86 -0.34 -4.32 -4.80
C SER A 86 -0.05 -5.18 -3.57
N LYS A 87 -1.13 -5.64 -2.94
CA LYS A 87 -1.13 -6.53 -1.77
C LYS A 87 -2.08 -7.70 -1.99
N GLU A 88 -1.77 -8.86 -1.41
CA GLU A 88 -2.62 -10.04 -1.51
C GLU A 88 -3.78 -9.97 -0.53
N PHE A 89 -4.97 -10.17 -1.08
CA PHE A 89 -6.21 -10.26 -0.33
C PHE A 89 -6.99 -11.52 -0.73
N LYS A 90 -7.88 -11.92 0.16
CA LYS A 90 -8.90 -12.94 -0.09
C LYS A 90 -10.24 -12.36 0.31
N ARG A 91 -11.30 -12.63 -0.47
CA ARG A 91 -12.68 -12.35 -0.03
C ARG A 91 -13.02 -13.25 1.15
N PHE A 92 -13.40 -12.63 2.26
CA PHE A 92 -13.67 -13.34 3.51
C PHE A 92 -15.17 -13.67 3.68
N ALA A 93 -16.02 -12.69 3.39
CA ALA A 93 -17.47 -12.83 3.47
C ALA A 93 -18.17 -11.80 2.59
N GLU A 94 -19.45 -12.03 2.31
CA GLU A 94 -20.38 -11.02 1.81
C GLU A 94 -21.19 -10.43 2.95
N LEU A 95 -21.27 -9.11 2.98
CA LEU A 95 -22.07 -8.34 3.92
C LEU A 95 -23.33 -7.86 3.22
N THR A 96 -24.49 -8.39 3.61
CA THR A 96 -25.79 -7.93 3.10
C THR A 96 -26.50 -7.09 4.14
N PHE A 97 -26.81 -5.83 3.83
CA PHE A 97 -27.44 -4.88 4.74
C PHE A 97 -28.36 -3.91 4.02
N THR A 98 -29.23 -3.25 4.80
CA THR A 98 -30.05 -2.14 4.31
C THR A 98 -29.54 -0.83 4.90
N LEU A 99 -29.36 0.18 4.06
CA LEU A 99 -28.96 1.53 4.44
C LEU A 99 -29.90 2.53 3.76
N LYS A 100 -30.53 3.41 4.53
CA LYS A 100 -31.51 4.42 4.02
C LYS A 100 -32.59 3.81 3.11
N GLY A 101 -33.01 2.58 3.38
CA GLY A 101 -34.05 1.87 2.62
C GLY A 101 -33.57 1.12 1.37
N GLN A 102 -32.30 1.24 1.00
CA GLN A 102 -31.70 0.50 -0.12
C GLN A 102 -30.87 -0.68 0.41
N GLN A 103 -31.00 -1.84 -0.23
CA GLN A 103 -30.22 -3.03 0.09
C GLN A 103 -28.90 -3.03 -0.68
N PHE A 104 -27.83 -3.43 0.00
CA PHE A 104 -26.49 -3.57 -0.57
C PHE A 104 -25.89 -4.90 -0.15
N THR A 105 -25.06 -5.46 -1.03
CA THR A 105 -24.23 -6.63 -0.77
C THR A 105 -22.80 -6.29 -1.17
N LEU A 106 -21.87 -6.30 -0.21
CA LEU A 106 -20.47 -5.95 -0.45
C LEU A 106 -19.55 -7.03 0.12
N PRO A 107 -18.45 -7.37 -0.57
CA PRO A 107 -17.42 -8.20 0.01
C PRO A 107 -16.61 -7.46 1.08
N ILE A 108 -16.21 -8.20 2.11
CA ILE A 108 -15.17 -7.82 3.07
C ILE A 108 -13.96 -8.72 2.89
N TYR A 109 -12.76 -8.18 3.05
CA TYR A 109 -11.53 -8.86 2.67
C TYR A 109 -10.64 -9.19 3.87
N GLU A 110 -9.79 -10.19 3.68
CA GLU A 110 -8.71 -10.53 4.59
C GLU A 110 -7.37 -10.32 3.89
N ASN A 111 -6.41 -9.67 4.57
CA ASN A 111 -5.06 -9.48 4.04
C ASN A 111 -4.21 -10.73 4.30
N VAL A 112 -3.77 -11.39 3.23
CA VAL A 112 -3.05 -12.67 3.31
C VAL A 112 -1.64 -12.49 3.93
N SER A 113 -1.02 -11.32 3.75
CA SER A 113 0.32 -11.04 4.27
C SER A 113 0.34 -10.86 5.80
N LEU A 114 -0.80 -10.58 6.44
CA LEU A 114 -0.88 -10.37 7.89
C LEU A 114 -0.90 -11.67 8.71
N PHE A 115 -1.10 -12.82 8.07
CA PHE A 115 -1.04 -14.15 8.71
C PHE A 115 0.33 -14.46 9.33
N GLN A 116 1.40 -13.83 8.84
CA GLN A 116 2.75 -14.05 9.36
C GLN A 116 3.03 -13.28 10.68
N SER A 117 2.14 -12.34 11.05
CA SER A 117 2.25 -11.58 12.29
C SER A 117 1.07 -11.92 13.21
N ASN A 118 1.31 -12.67 14.29
CA ASN A 118 0.32 -13.15 15.27
C ASN A 118 -0.55 -12.06 15.96
N LEU A 119 -0.41 -10.78 15.58
CA LEU A 119 -1.12 -9.62 16.14
C LEU A 119 -2.11 -8.94 15.17
N GLN A 120 -2.09 -9.27 13.87
CA GLN A 120 -2.96 -8.63 12.86
C GLN A 120 -3.89 -9.60 12.12
N SER A 121 -3.86 -10.90 12.43
CA SER A 121 -4.69 -11.94 11.80
C SER A 121 -6.20 -11.85 12.09
N SER A 122 -6.62 -10.91 12.93
CA SER A 122 -8.01 -10.74 13.35
C SER A 122 -8.73 -9.56 12.67
N TYR A 123 -8.00 -8.65 12.01
CA TYR A 123 -8.60 -7.53 11.28
C TYR A 123 -9.09 -7.96 9.90
N LEU A 124 -10.27 -7.47 9.54
CA LEU A 124 -10.86 -7.56 8.21
C LEU A 124 -10.82 -6.18 7.56
N PHE A 125 -10.45 -6.15 6.29
CA PHE A 125 -10.40 -4.94 5.48
C PHE A 125 -11.77 -4.70 4.84
N PHE A 126 -12.51 -3.70 5.35
CA PHE A 126 -13.78 -3.26 4.76
C PHE A 126 -13.64 -1.89 4.11
N PRO A 127 -13.28 -1.84 2.81
CA PRO A 127 -13.26 -0.61 2.05
C PRO A 127 -14.65 -0.26 1.52
N ILE A 128 -14.90 1.04 1.38
CA ILE A 128 -16.12 1.57 0.78
C ILE A 128 -15.79 2.67 -0.23
N LEU A 129 -16.51 2.63 -1.34
CA LEU A 129 -16.66 3.73 -2.29
C LEU A 129 -18.15 4.09 -2.32
N ASP A 130 -18.47 5.36 -2.53
CA ASP A 130 -19.85 5.83 -2.57
C ASP A 130 -19.96 7.12 -3.40
N ARG A 131 -21.16 7.67 -3.60
CA ARG A 131 -21.36 8.89 -4.42
C ARG A 131 -20.64 10.13 -3.89
N THR A 132 -20.17 10.13 -2.64
CA THR A 132 -19.34 11.22 -2.08
C THR A 132 -17.85 11.10 -2.43
N THR A 133 -17.40 9.94 -2.91
CA THR A 133 -15.98 9.65 -3.19
C THR A 133 -15.45 10.56 -4.29
N GLY A 134 -14.35 11.26 -4.02
CA GLY A 134 -13.76 12.22 -4.96
C GLY A 134 -14.38 13.62 -4.90
N GLU A 135 -15.65 13.71 -4.47
CA GLU A 135 -16.40 14.96 -4.33
C GLU A 135 -16.18 15.60 -2.94
N THR A 136 -16.74 14.98 -1.89
CA THR A 136 -16.68 15.48 -0.51
C THR A 136 -15.89 14.56 0.42
N THR A 137 -15.56 13.34 -0.03
CA THR A 137 -14.70 12.38 0.65
C THR A 137 -13.47 12.02 -0.19
N TYR A 138 -12.50 11.31 0.39
CA TYR A 138 -11.21 11.03 -0.25
C TYR A 138 -11.37 10.28 -1.58
N GLU A 139 -10.61 10.67 -2.60
CA GLU A 139 -10.77 10.17 -3.97
C GLU A 139 -10.53 8.66 -4.15
N SER A 140 -9.79 8.01 -3.24
CA SER A 140 -9.56 6.55 -3.30
C SER A 140 -10.46 5.77 -2.34
N GLY A 141 -11.50 6.39 -1.79
CA GLY A 141 -12.45 5.75 -0.87
C GLY A 141 -12.01 5.80 0.59
N ARG A 142 -12.82 5.16 1.44
CA ARG A 142 -12.68 5.16 2.91
C ARG A 142 -12.69 3.74 3.44
N TYR A 143 -12.20 3.56 4.65
CA TYR A 143 -12.17 2.25 5.33
C TYR A 143 -13.01 2.27 6.59
N ILE A 144 -13.50 1.10 6.97
CA ILE A 144 -14.11 0.83 8.27
C ILE A 144 -13.31 -0.29 8.94
N ASP A 145 -12.87 -0.05 10.17
CA ASP A 145 -12.19 -1.08 10.96
C ASP A 145 -13.20 -2.14 11.39
N VAL A 146 -12.93 -3.39 11.01
CA VAL A 146 -13.73 -4.55 11.39
C VAL A 146 -12.78 -5.63 11.89
N LYS A 147 -13.15 -6.30 12.98
CA LYS A 147 -12.47 -7.51 13.45
C LYS A 147 -13.34 -8.73 13.28
N LYS A 148 -12.73 -9.89 13.14
CA LYS A 148 -13.44 -11.18 13.10
C LYS A 148 -14.33 -11.35 14.35
N GLU A 149 -13.85 -10.89 15.51
CA GLU A 149 -14.61 -10.96 16.77
C GLU A 149 -15.85 -10.03 16.82
N ASP A 150 -15.93 -9.03 15.93
CA ASP A 150 -17.09 -8.15 15.83
C ASP A 150 -18.29 -8.84 15.18
N ILE A 151 -18.05 -9.95 14.46
CA ILE A 151 -19.10 -10.78 13.86
C ILE A 151 -19.68 -11.70 14.94
N LYS A 152 -20.97 -11.54 15.23
CA LYS A 152 -21.68 -12.31 16.25
C LYS A 152 -22.96 -12.88 15.65
N ASP A 153 -23.17 -14.18 15.81
CA ASP A 153 -24.37 -14.88 15.33
C ASP A 153 -24.66 -14.61 13.84
N GLY A 154 -23.60 -14.60 13.01
CA GLY A 154 -23.70 -14.31 11.57
C GLY A 154 -24.08 -12.87 11.24
N LYS A 155 -23.93 -11.93 12.18
CA LYS A 155 -24.25 -10.52 12.01
C LYS A 155 -23.07 -9.62 12.35
N LEU A 156 -22.97 -8.50 11.65
CA LEU A 156 -21.96 -7.47 11.88
C LEU A 156 -22.64 -6.10 12.00
N ALA A 157 -22.39 -5.40 13.10
CA ALA A 157 -22.83 -4.01 13.24
C ALA A 157 -21.88 -3.09 12.46
N ILE A 158 -22.42 -2.30 11.54
CA ILE A 158 -21.66 -1.35 10.71
C ILE A 158 -22.09 0.06 11.07
N ASP A 159 -21.11 0.92 11.34
CA ASP A 159 -21.33 2.33 11.66
C ASP A 159 -20.51 3.20 10.71
N PHE A 160 -21.14 3.70 9.64
CA PHE A 160 -20.46 4.51 8.63
C PHE A 160 -19.98 5.86 9.19
N ASN A 161 -20.43 6.28 10.38
CA ASN A 161 -19.86 7.43 11.08
C ASN A 161 -18.40 7.22 11.52
N LYS A 162 -17.93 5.97 11.50
CA LYS A 162 -16.54 5.59 11.81
C LYS A 162 -15.68 5.39 10.56
N ALA A 163 -16.27 5.54 9.37
CA ALA A 163 -15.50 5.48 8.12
C ALA A 163 -14.43 6.57 8.10
N TYR A 164 -13.19 6.16 7.81
CA TYR A 164 -12.01 7.03 7.87
C TYR A 164 -11.21 6.99 6.57
N ASN A 165 -10.40 8.03 6.33
CA ASN A 165 -9.55 8.06 5.15
C ASN A 165 -8.28 7.21 5.36
N PRO A 166 -7.80 6.49 4.34
CA PRO A 166 -6.49 5.86 4.39
C PRO A 166 -5.37 6.87 4.66
N TYR A 167 -4.25 6.42 5.22
CA TYR A 167 -3.09 7.28 5.52
C TYR A 167 -2.54 8.05 4.31
N CYS A 168 -2.75 7.51 3.10
CA CYS A 168 -2.38 8.11 1.82
C CYS A 168 -3.15 9.40 1.48
N ALA A 169 -4.27 9.64 2.16
CA ALA A 169 -4.98 10.91 2.12
C ALA A 169 -4.16 12.04 2.75
N TYR A 170 -3.34 11.73 3.76
CA TYR A 170 -2.61 12.72 4.54
C TYR A 170 -1.12 12.78 4.24
N SER A 171 -0.53 11.67 3.80
CA SER A 171 0.92 11.57 3.63
C SER A 171 1.31 10.64 2.50
N SER A 172 2.41 10.99 1.82
CA SER A 172 3.04 10.13 0.81
C SER A 172 3.88 9.02 1.47
N GLY A 173 4.18 7.97 0.70
CA GLY A 173 4.98 6.83 1.17
C GLY A 173 4.19 5.72 1.89
N TYR A 174 2.86 5.84 2.00
CA TYR A 174 1.99 4.74 2.47
C TYR A 174 1.46 3.90 1.29
N ARG A 175 1.31 2.59 1.53
CA ARG A 175 0.81 1.60 0.56
C ARG A 175 -0.64 1.22 0.86
N CYS A 176 -1.57 2.14 0.65
CA CYS A 176 -2.99 1.97 1.00
C CYS A 176 -3.72 1.20 -0.11
N PRO A 177 -4.42 0.09 0.20
CA PRO A 177 -5.17 -0.66 -0.80
C PRO A 177 -6.28 0.17 -1.46
N GLN A 178 -6.40 0.08 -2.78
CA GLN A 178 -7.45 0.74 -3.55
C GLN A 178 -8.69 -0.16 -3.57
N PRO A 179 -9.84 0.32 -3.06
CA PRO A 179 -11.08 -0.46 -3.04
C PRO A 179 -11.47 -0.98 -4.43
N PRO A 180 -11.88 -2.25 -4.56
CA PRO A 180 -12.46 -2.77 -5.79
C PRO A 180 -13.78 -2.08 -6.15
N LYS A 181 -14.14 -2.06 -7.45
CA LYS A 181 -15.41 -1.47 -7.94
C LYS A 181 -16.65 -2.08 -7.28
N GLU A 182 -16.61 -3.36 -6.93
CA GLU A 182 -17.70 -4.06 -6.22
C GLU A 182 -17.95 -3.56 -4.79
N ASN A 183 -17.05 -2.76 -4.23
CA ASN A 183 -17.26 -2.05 -2.97
C ASN A 183 -17.92 -0.67 -3.15
N TYR A 184 -18.46 -0.38 -4.34
CA TYR A 184 -19.20 0.85 -4.61
C TYR A 184 -20.66 0.77 -4.17
N LEU A 185 -21.03 1.67 -3.27
CA LEU A 185 -22.39 1.91 -2.81
C LEU A 185 -23.00 3.04 -3.65
N ASP A 186 -24.02 2.75 -4.46
CA ASP A 186 -24.70 3.75 -5.28
C ASP A 186 -25.67 4.65 -4.47
N ILE A 187 -25.16 5.25 -3.39
CA ILE A 187 -25.80 6.20 -2.50
C ILE A 187 -24.75 7.19 -2.01
N ALA A 188 -25.14 8.40 -1.59
CA ALA A 188 -24.23 9.31 -0.91
C ALA A 188 -24.15 8.96 0.58
N ILE A 189 -22.94 8.72 1.10
CA ILE A 189 -22.70 8.44 2.52
C ILE A 189 -22.07 9.66 3.18
N GLU A 190 -22.91 10.59 3.61
CA GLU A 190 -22.54 11.81 4.33
C GLU A 190 -22.31 11.59 5.84
N ALA A 191 -21.59 10.53 6.16
CA ALA A 191 -21.19 10.15 7.52
C ALA A 191 -19.70 9.82 7.55
N GLY A 192 -19.04 9.99 8.70
CA GLY A 192 -17.61 9.69 8.85
C GLY A 192 -16.69 10.85 8.48
N GLU A 193 -15.48 10.51 8.06
CA GLU A 193 -14.44 11.48 7.70
C GLU A 193 -14.69 12.07 6.31
N LYS A 194 -14.46 13.39 6.20
CA LYS A 194 -14.48 14.14 4.92
C LYS A 194 -13.11 14.10 4.26
N LYS A 195 -13.03 14.56 3.02
CA LYS A 195 -11.75 14.77 2.34
C LYS A 195 -10.84 15.68 3.17
N TYR A 196 -9.61 15.23 3.41
CA TYR A 196 -8.59 16.03 4.06
C TYR A 196 -8.19 17.22 3.17
N THR A 197 -8.09 18.42 3.75
CA THR A 197 -7.86 19.68 3.01
C THR A 197 -6.48 20.29 3.25
N GLY A 198 -5.67 19.66 4.10
CA GLY A 198 -4.36 20.16 4.49
C GLY A 198 -3.25 19.73 3.54
N PRO A 199 -2.02 20.26 3.73
CA PRO A 199 -0.87 19.83 2.96
C PRO A 199 -0.54 18.36 3.26
N LYS A 200 -0.18 17.59 2.22
CA LYS A 200 0.29 16.22 2.42
C LYS A 200 1.68 16.22 3.04
N ASN A 201 1.86 15.43 4.09
CA ASN A 201 3.17 15.16 4.63
C ASN A 201 3.98 14.26 3.68
N GLN A 202 5.30 14.33 3.79
CA GLN A 202 6.19 13.30 3.26
C GLN A 202 6.68 12.47 4.42
N ARG A 203 6.39 11.17 4.40
CA ARG A 203 6.99 10.26 5.37
C ARG A 203 8.46 10.10 5.00
N GLU A 204 9.35 10.57 5.87
CA GLU A 204 10.77 10.24 5.73
C GLU A 204 10.97 8.72 5.83
N GLN A 205 11.85 8.18 5.00
CA GLN A 205 12.20 6.77 5.09
C GLN A 205 12.92 6.51 6.41
N ASP A 206 12.27 5.76 7.30
CA ASP A 206 12.85 5.32 8.55
C ASP A 206 13.90 4.23 8.28
N ASN A 207 15.14 4.66 8.12
CA ASN A 207 16.28 3.78 7.88
C ASN A 207 16.71 3.00 9.15
N SER A 208 16.10 3.24 10.31
CA SER A 208 16.45 2.55 11.56
C SER A 208 16.10 1.05 11.54
N MET A 209 15.14 0.66 10.69
CA MET A 209 14.67 -0.71 10.52
C MET A 209 15.50 -1.52 9.51
N ALA A 210 16.44 -0.88 8.80
CA ALA A 210 17.27 -1.54 7.80
C ALA A 210 18.21 -2.58 8.45
N LYS A 211 18.25 -3.78 7.88
CA LYS A 211 19.02 -4.91 8.42
C LYS A 211 20.15 -5.29 7.49
N ASN A 212 21.30 -5.64 8.06
CA ASN A 212 22.40 -6.30 7.36
C ASN A 212 21.96 -7.61 6.69
N PHE A 213 22.82 -8.15 5.83
CA PHE A 213 22.60 -9.48 5.27
C PHE A 213 22.67 -10.56 6.37
N ASN A 214 21.75 -11.53 6.31
CA ASN A 214 21.81 -12.70 7.17
C ASN A 214 22.85 -13.72 6.67
N ASP A 215 23.14 -14.74 7.46
CA ASP A 215 24.21 -15.71 7.14
C ASP A 215 23.95 -16.50 5.84
N LYS A 216 22.67 -16.79 5.53
CA LYS A 216 22.28 -17.47 4.29
C LYS A 216 22.53 -16.58 3.08
N GLU A 217 22.14 -15.31 3.17
CA GLU A 217 22.38 -14.30 2.13
C GLU A 217 23.88 -14.09 1.91
N LYS A 218 24.66 -13.91 2.98
CA LYS A 218 26.13 -13.77 2.90
C LYS A 218 26.77 -14.98 2.23
N LYS A 219 26.36 -16.20 2.59
CA LYS A 219 26.88 -17.42 1.97
C LYS A 219 26.59 -17.45 0.46
N LEU A 220 25.41 -17.03 0.03
CA LEU A 220 25.06 -16.95 -1.40
C LEU A 220 25.89 -15.88 -2.13
N ILE A 221 26.08 -14.71 -1.51
CA ILE A 221 26.86 -13.60 -2.07
C ILE A 221 28.35 -13.96 -2.16
N MET A 222 28.90 -14.64 -1.15
CA MET A 222 30.31 -15.03 -1.07
C MET A 222 30.63 -16.33 -1.80
N ALA A 223 29.64 -16.99 -2.41
CA ALA A 223 29.85 -18.22 -3.18
C ALA A 223 30.58 -17.98 -4.53
N GLY A 224 30.78 -16.73 -4.94
CA GLY A 224 31.49 -16.37 -6.16
C GLY A 224 32.20 -15.02 -6.05
N LYS A 225 33.02 -14.71 -7.04
CA LYS A 225 33.79 -13.46 -7.15
C LYS A 225 32.98 -12.33 -7.77
N ALA A 226 33.49 -11.10 -7.70
CA ALA A 226 32.81 -9.90 -8.20
C ALA A 226 32.46 -9.97 -9.70
N GLU A 227 33.28 -10.67 -10.48
CA GLU A 227 33.15 -10.83 -11.93
C GLU A 227 32.30 -12.05 -12.32
N GLU A 228 31.86 -12.84 -11.33
CA GLU A 228 31.11 -14.07 -11.57
C GLU A 228 29.60 -13.81 -11.46
N LYS A 229 28.90 -14.14 -12.56
CA LYS A 229 27.44 -14.04 -12.66
C LYS A 229 26.74 -14.82 -11.55
N MET A 230 25.58 -14.34 -11.17
CA MET A 230 24.65 -15.03 -10.29
C MET A 230 23.62 -15.79 -11.12
N TYR A 231 23.11 -16.89 -10.57
CA TYR A 231 21.98 -17.57 -11.17
C TYR A 231 20.73 -16.70 -11.04
N VAL A 232 20.08 -16.42 -12.18
CA VAL A 232 18.80 -15.70 -12.22
C VAL A 232 17.67 -16.68 -11.99
N LEU A 233 16.96 -16.49 -10.87
CA LEU A 233 15.82 -17.30 -10.46
C LEU A 233 14.72 -17.30 -11.53
N GLN A 234 14.12 -18.45 -11.77
CA GLN A 234 13.10 -18.65 -12.82
C GLN A 234 11.73 -18.97 -12.22
N THR A 235 10.69 -18.29 -12.70
CA THR A 235 9.28 -18.53 -12.29
C THR A 235 8.79 -19.95 -12.55
N THR A 236 9.42 -20.68 -13.48
CA THR A 236 9.12 -22.10 -13.77
C THR A 236 9.61 -23.07 -12.69
N VAL A 237 10.42 -22.61 -11.74
CA VAL A 237 10.92 -23.39 -10.61
C VAL A 237 10.19 -22.95 -9.34
N ALA A 238 9.49 -23.88 -8.68
CA ALA A 238 8.60 -23.54 -7.54
C ALA A 238 9.34 -22.84 -6.38
N GLN A 239 10.56 -23.27 -6.07
CA GLN A 239 11.37 -22.66 -5.01
C GLN A 239 11.82 -21.24 -5.38
N ASP A 240 12.25 -21.05 -6.62
CA ASP A 240 12.63 -19.74 -7.17
C ASP A 240 11.45 -18.78 -7.17
N SER A 241 10.28 -19.23 -7.66
CA SER A 241 9.05 -18.44 -7.65
C SER A 241 8.64 -18.03 -6.24
N THR A 242 8.91 -18.84 -5.22
CA THR A 242 8.62 -18.48 -3.83
C THR A 242 9.45 -17.29 -3.39
N ILE A 243 10.75 -17.29 -3.73
CA ILE A 243 11.68 -16.21 -3.41
C ILE A 243 11.31 -14.95 -4.19
N LEU A 244 11.04 -15.08 -5.50
CA LEU A 244 10.65 -14.01 -6.41
C LEU A 244 9.33 -13.32 -6.00
N ARG A 245 8.45 -14.02 -5.27
CA ARG A 245 7.17 -13.50 -4.77
C ARG A 245 7.20 -13.07 -3.30
N THR A 246 8.36 -13.19 -2.64
CA THR A 246 8.54 -12.76 -1.26
C THR A 246 8.94 -11.29 -1.19
N GLN A 247 8.27 -10.52 -0.33
CA GLN A 247 8.60 -9.12 -0.12
C GLN A 247 10.01 -8.97 0.47
N SER A 248 10.75 -7.98 -0.01
CA SER A 248 12.12 -7.67 0.38
C SER A 248 12.20 -6.69 1.55
N ASP A 249 13.27 -6.84 2.34
CA ASP A 249 13.58 -5.99 3.49
C ASP A 249 14.56 -4.87 3.12
N ASP A 250 14.48 -3.74 3.82
CA ASP A 250 15.48 -2.67 3.70
C ASP A 250 16.87 -3.17 4.17
N ILE A 251 17.91 -2.83 3.40
CA ILE A 251 19.33 -3.15 3.67
C ILE A 251 20.07 -1.92 4.17
N LYS A 252 21.03 -2.12 5.08
CA LYS A 252 21.92 -1.03 5.50
C LYS A 252 22.86 -0.64 4.37
N TYR A 253 22.94 0.66 4.09
CA TYR A 253 23.74 1.19 2.99
C TYR A 253 25.26 0.97 3.19
N ASP A 254 25.69 0.74 4.44
CA ASP A 254 27.07 0.55 4.86
C ASP A 254 27.43 -0.93 5.15
N ASP A 255 26.58 -1.90 4.77
CA ASP A 255 26.92 -3.32 4.92
C ASP A 255 28.14 -3.66 4.03
N PRO A 256 29.23 -4.23 4.59
CA PRO A 256 30.46 -4.50 3.84
C PRO A 256 30.28 -5.54 2.71
N THR A 257 29.23 -6.34 2.76
CA THR A 257 28.91 -7.37 1.74
C THR A 257 28.21 -6.77 0.52
N LEU A 258 27.68 -5.54 0.66
CA LEU A 258 26.89 -4.88 -0.37
C LEU A 258 27.68 -4.67 -1.67
N GLU A 259 28.97 -4.33 -1.57
CA GLU A 259 29.83 -4.13 -2.73
C GLU A 259 29.97 -5.39 -3.59
N LEU A 260 30.15 -6.54 -2.94
CA LEU A 260 30.30 -7.81 -3.63
C LEU A 260 28.98 -8.20 -4.32
N LEU A 261 27.85 -8.08 -3.63
CA LEU A 261 26.54 -8.34 -4.23
C LEU A 261 26.29 -7.41 -5.43
N ALA A 262 26.54 -6.11 -5.26
CA ALA A 262 26.32 -5.11 -6.31
C ALA A 262 27.16 -5.42 -7.56
N ALA A 263 28.45 -5.75 -7.40
CA ALA A 263 29.31 -6.11 -8.53
C ALA A 263 28.80 -7.35 -9.26
N ARG A 264 28.44 -8.41 -8.53
CA ARG A 264 27.93 -9.65 -9.11
C ARG A 264 26.60 -9.47 -9.83
N MET A 265 25.69 -8.67 -9.26
CA MET A 265 24.42 -8.32 -9.90
C MET A 265 24.65 -7.55 -11.20
N LEU A 266 25.59 -6.60 -11.22
CA LEU A 266 25.90 -5.81 -12.41
C LEU A 266 26.38 -6.69 -13.57
N VAL A 267 27.32 -7.61 -13.31
CA VAL A 267 27.80 -8.55 -14.33
C VAL A 267 26.69 -9.51 -14.78
N THR A 268 25.74 -9.83 -13.89
CA THR A 268 24.60 -10.69 -14.22
C THR A 268 23.63 -10.00 -15.19
N VAL A 269 23.25 -8.74 -14.94
CA VAL A 269 22.31 -8.01 -15.82
C VAL A 269 22.95 -7.64 -17.16
N GLN A 270 24.27 -7.44 -17.17
CA GLN A 270 25.04 -7.16 -18.39
C GLN A 270 25.44 -8.41 -19.18
N ASP A 271 24.91 -9.59 -18.83
CA ASP A 271 25.22 -10.82 -19.56
C ASP A 271 24.87 -10.68 -21.06
N PRO A 272 25.86 -10.78 -21.98
CA PRO A 272 25.61 -10.68 -23.41
C PRO A 272 24.63 -11.75 -23.95
N GLY A 273 24.50 -12.89 -23.26
CA GLY A 273 23.55 -13.93 -23.65
C GLY A 273 22.10 -13.59 -23.33
N HIS A 274 21.87 -12.76 -22.31
CA HIS A 274 20.53 -12.35 -21.84
C HIS A 274 20.59 -10.93 -21.26
N PRO A 275 20.84 -9.90 -22.10
CA PRO A 275 21.03 -8.55 -21.60
C PRO A 275 19.73 -8.01 -21.00
N GLY A 276 19.82 -7.48 -19.78
CA GLY A 276 18.75 -6.75 -19.12
C GLY A 276 19.06 -5.25 -19.06
N VAL A 277 18.01 -4.44 -18.90
CA VAL A 277 18.13 -2.99 -18.61
C VAL A 277 17.96 -2.68 -17.12
N GLY A 278 17.74 -3.72 -16.31
CA GLY A 278 17.62 -3.65 -14.86
C GLY A 278 17.62 -5.05 -14.24
N ILE A 279 17.95 -5.11 -12.95
CA ILE A 279 17.86 -6.33 -12.15
C ILE A 279 17.62 -5.97 -10.67
N ALA A 280 16.76 -6.74 -10.01
CA ALA A 280 16.50 -6.65 -8.58
C ALA A 280 17.16 -7.80 -7.81
N ALA A 281 17.62 -7.53 -6.59
CA ALA A 281 18.28 -8.54 -5.75
C ALA A 281 17.46 -9.84 -5.52
N PRO A 282 16.11 -9.81 -5.44
CA PRO A 282 15.31 -11.04 -5.37
C PRO A 282 15.49 -11.97 -6.57
N GLN A 283 15.79 -11.43 -7.76
CA GLN A 283 16.02 -12.23 -8.96
C GLN A 283 17.30 -13.05 -8.88
N VAL A 284 18.22 -12.72 -7.97
CA VAL A 284 19.44 -13.49 -7.69
C VAL A 284 19.40 -14.18 -6.32
N GLY A 285 18.20 -14.27 -5.72
CA GLY A 285 17.97 -15.01 -4.48
C GLY A 285 18.16 -14.23 -3.18
N ILE A 286 18.25 -12.90 -3.24
CA ILE A 286 18.48 -12.04 -2.08
C ILE A 286 17.27 -11.09 -1.90
N ASN A 287 16.40 -11.33 -0.91
CA ASN A 287 15.22 -10.50 -0.62
C ASN A 287 15.58 -9.22 0.15
N LYS A 288 16.41 -8.38 -0.48
CA LYS A 288 16.77 -7.04 -0.01
C LYS A 288 16.37 -5.98 -1.03
N ASN A 289 16.00 -4.80 -0.55
CA ASN A 289 15.61 -3.67 -1.39
C ASN A 289 16.83 -3.06 -2.08
N LEU A 290 17.28 -3.70 -3.17
CA LEU A 290 18.45 -3.31 -3.94
C LEU A 290 18.21 -3.62 -5.42
N ILE A 291 18.44 -2.63 -6.28
CA ILE A 291 18.25 -2.77 -7.73
C ILE A 291 19.40 -2.11 -8.49
N TRP A 292 19.71 -2.65 -9.66
CA TRP A 292 20.47 -1.98 -10.70
C TRP A 292 19.52 -1.55 -11.82
N VAL A 293 19.69 -0.33 -12.33
CA VAL A 293 18.89 0.21 -13.44
C VAL A 293 19.81 0.88 -14.44
N GLN A 294 19.60 0.62 -15.73
CA GLN A 294 20.22 1.39 -16.82
C GLN A 294 19.47 2.71 -17.00
N ARG A 295 20.16 3.83 -16.80
CA ARG A 295 19.60 5.18 -16.91
C ARG A 295 19.62 5.67 -18.35
N LEU A 296 18.69 5.14 -19.15
CA LEU A 296 18.50 5.49 -20.58
C LEU A 296 18.12 6.97 -20.81
N ASP A 297 17.78 7.68 -19.74
CA ASP A 297 17.49 9.11 -19.70
C ASP A 297 18.74 9.98 -19.43
N LYS A 298 19.90 9.37 -19.18
CA LYS A 298 21.17 10.06 -18.95
C LYS A 298 22.16 9.80 -20.10
N PRO A 299 23.06 10.75 -20.40
CA PRO A 299 24.16 10.53 -21.35
C PRO A 299 25.00 9.31 -20.96
N GLU A 300 25.47 8.55 -21.96
CA GLU A 300 26.20 7.28 -21.80
C GLU A 300 25.41 6.13 -21.16
N GLU A 301 24.10 6.33 -20.94
CA GLU A 301 23.17 5.32 -20.42
C GLU A 301 23.72 4.49 -19.24
N PRO A 302 24.23 5.15 -18.18
CA PRO A 302 24.96 4.46 -17.13
C PRO A 302 24.06 3.50 -16.37
N PHE A 303 24.62 2.36 -15.97
CA PHE A 303 24.03 1.54 -14.92
C PHE A 303 24.27 2.21 -13.58
N GLU A 304 23.22 2.29 -12.76
CA GLU A 304 23.27 2.87 -11.42
C GLU A 304 22.61 1.94 -10.39
N LEU A 305 23.20 1.88 -9.19
CA LEU A 305 22.72 1.08 -8.07
C LEU A 305 21.83 1.93 -7.16
N TYR A 306 20.66 1.40 -6.80
CA TYR A 306 19.71 2.06 -5.90
C TYR A 306 19.47 1.20 -4.66
N ILE A 307 19.70 1.81 -3.50
CA ILE A 307 19.54 1.19 -2.19
C ILE A 307 18.21 1.62 -1.58
N ASN A 308 17.43 0.65 -1.12
CA ASN A 308 16.10 0.82 -0.57
C ASN A 308 15.16 1.73 -1.39
N PRO A 309 15.09 1.57 -2.73
CA PRO A 309 14.28 2.43 -3.58
C PRO A 309 12.80 2.27 -3.29
N LYS A 310 12.08 3.39 -3.26
CA LYS A 310 10.62 3.47 -3.03
C LYS A 310 10.03 4.49 -3.99
N ILE A 311 8.98 4.09 -4.71
CA ILE A 311 8.26 5.04 -5.57
C ILE A 311 7.21 5.75 -4.72
N ILE A 312 7.45 7.02 -4.43
CA ILE A 312 6.64 7.85 -3.53
C ILE A 312 5.51 8.62 -4.24
N TRP A 313 5.57 8.71 -5.58
CA TRP A 313 4.51 9.28 -6.41
C TRP A 313 4.55 8.70 -7.83
N ARG A 314 3.37 8.67 -8.48
CA ARG A 314 3.17 8.23 -9.87
C ARG A 314 2.28 9.20 -10.62
N SER A 315 2.58 9.43 -11.89
CA SER A 315 1.71 10.22 -12.78
C SER A 315 0.41 9.47 -13.08
N GLN A 316 -0.67 10.25 -13.25
CA GLN A 316 -1.92 9.76 -13.84
C GLN A 316 -1.79 9.55 -15.35
N LEU A 317 -0.82 10.21 -16.00
CA LEU A 317 -0.45 9.92 -17.37
C LEU A 317 0.13 8.51 -17.44
N LEU A 318 -0.44 7.68 -18.31
CA LEU A 318 -0.07 6.28 -18.50
C LEU A 318 0.62 6.09 -19.85
N ARG A 319 1.47 5.07 -19.92
CA ARG A 319 2.15 4.61 -21.13
C ARG A 319 1.97 3.11 -21.26
N LYS A 320 1.62 2.67 -22.47
CA LYS A 320 1.65 1.25 -22.86
C LYS A 320 2.95 0.95 -23.57
N GLY A 321 3.60 -0.17 -23.26
CA GLY A 321 4.77 -0.64 -23.99
C GLY A 321 5.21 -2.04 -23.59
N ALA A 322 6.05 -2.64 -24.43
CA ALA A 322 6.55 -3.99 -24.22
C ALA A 322 7.45 -4.08 -22.98
N GLU A 323 7.13 -5.02 -22.10
CA GLU A 323 7.87 -5.36 -20.89
C GLU A 323 8.26 -6.84 -20.94
N GLY A 324 9.43 -7.19 -20.41
CA GLY A 324 9.92 -8.56 -20.25
C GLY A 324 10.74 -8.68 -18.98
N CYS A 325 11.03 -9.90 -18.54
CA CYS A 325 11.73 -10.15 -17.27
C CYS A 325 12.75 -11.29 -17.42
N LEU A 326 13.95 -11.12 -16.87
CA LEU A 326 14.98 -12.17 -16.85
C LEU A 326 14.55 -13.44 -16.07
N SER A 327 13.57 -13.31 -15.17
CA SER A 327 13.00 -14.41 -14.39
C SER A 327 11.78 -15.08 -15.03
N ILE A 328 11.33 -14.59 -16.19
CA ILE A 328 10.17 -15.12 -16.91
C ILE A 328 10.58 -15.44 -18.36
N PRO A 329 10.91 -16.71 -18.64
CA PRO A 329 11.51 -17.06 -19.91
C PRO A 329 10.51 -16.90 -21.06
N ASN A 330 10.99 -16.34 -22.18
CA ASN A 330 10.26 -16.25 -23.46
C ASN A 330 8.91 -15.49 -23.40
N ARG A 331 8.70 -14.62 -22.41
CA ARG A 331 7.47 -13.83 -22.28
C ARG A 331 7.78 -12.34 -22.39
N LYS A 332 7.11 -11.67 -23.33
CA LYS A 332 7.10 -10.22 -23.48
C LYS A 332 5.70 -9.77 -23.86
N GLU A 333 5.16 -8.80 -23.15
CA GLU A 333 3.80 -8.32 -23.35
C GLU A 333 3.72 -6.81 -23.12
N ASP A 334 2.68 -6.19 -23.66
CA ASP A 334 2.45 -4.77 -23.43
C ASP A 334 1.82 -4.53 -22.05
N VAL A 335 2.56 -3.84 -21.19
CA VAL A 335 2.12 -3.46 -19.85
C VAL A 335 1.85 -1.97 -19.81
N ILE A 336 0.77 -1.58 -19.12
CA ILE A 336 0.46 -0.17 -18.86
C ILE A 336 1.15 0.26 -17.55
N ARG A 337 1.99 1.30 -17.64
CA ARG A 337 2.74 1.88 -16.51
C ARG A 337 2.50 3.39 -16.41
N SER A 338 2.77 3.98 -15.26
CA SER A 338 2.81 5.44 -15.15
C SER A 338 3.98 6.00 -15.98
N TYR A 339 3.75 7.09 -16.71
CA TYR A 339 4.76 7.74 -17.54
C TYR A 339 5.89 8.37 -16.72
N SER A 340 5.56 9.01 -15.59
CA SER A 340 6.52 9.61 -14.68
C SER A 340 6.33 9.08 -13.26
N ILE A 341 7.43 8.97 -12.53
CA ILE A 341 7.46 8.55 -11.13
C ILE A 341 8.37 9.50 -10.34
N LYS A 342 8.05 9.68 -9.05
CA LYS A 342 9.01 10.24 -8.09
C LYS A 342 9.56 9.10 -7.26
N LEU A 343 10.86 8.86 -7.40
CA LEU A 343 11.60 7.84 -6.66
C LEU A 343 12.26 8.48 -5.44
N GLN A 344 12.26 7.77 -4.33
CA GLN A 344 13.09 8.03 -3.16
C GLN A 344 14.02 6.83 -2.95
N TYR A 345 15.28 7.06 -2.64
CA TYR A 345 16.26 6.00 -2.36
C TYR A 345 17.33 6.48 -1.39
N VAL A 346 18.12 5.56 -0.85
CA VAL A 346 19.22 5.86 0.06
C VAL A 346 20.51 6.04 -0.74
N ASP A 347 21.16 7.19 -0.59
CA ASP A 347 22.48 7.45 -1.15
C ASP A 347 23.53 6.59 -0.45
N LYS A 348 24.26 5.79 -1.24
CA LYS A 348 25.26 4.84 -0.73
C LYS A 348 26.40 5.52 0.04
N LYS A 349 26.76 6.76 -0.28
CA LYS A 349 27.91 7.44 0.34
C LYS A 349 27.54 8.10 1.66
N THR A 350 26.35 8.69 1.72
CA THR A 350 25.91 9.55 2.82
C THR A 350 24.88 8.89 3.72
N GLY A 351 24.22 7.82 3.27
CA GLY A 351 23.08 7.20 3.97
C GLY A 351 21.82 8.05 3.99
N LYS A 352 21.79 9.18 3.26
CA LYS A 352 20.66 10.10 3.22
C LYS A 352 19.66 9.70 2.16
N ASN A 353 18.39 10.06 2.39
CA ASN A 353 17.36 9.89 1.39
C ASN A 353 17.54 10.94 0.27
N VAL A 354 17.49 10.47 -0.97
CA VAL A 354 17.51 11.28 -2.18
C VAL A 354 16.20 11.05 -2.92
N GLU A 355 15.67 12.12 -3.51
CA GLU A 355 14.45 12.05 -4.32
C GLU A 355 14.73 12.52 -5.75
N GLU A 356 14.16 11.83 -6.72
CA GLU A 356 14.34 12.13 -8.13
C GLU A 356 13.02 11.93 -8.89
N LEU A 357 12.74 12.83 -9.85
CA LEU A 357 11.65 12.65 -10.81
C LEU A 357 12.21 11.96 -12.05
N ILE A 358 11.64 10.82 -12.42
CA ILE A 358 12.08 10.00 -13.55
C ILE A 358 10.90 9.81 -14.48
N GLU A 359 11.14 9.87 -15.79
CA GLU A 359 10.09 9.85 -16.81
C GLU A 359 10.39 8.84 -17.92
N GLY A 360 9.39 8.63 -18.79
CA GLY A 360 9.55 7.87 -20.02
C GLY A 360 9.85 6.39 -19.77
N PHE A 361 10.76 5.82 -20.55
CA PHE A 361 11.06 4.39 -20.46
C PHE A 361 11.91 4.04 -19.23
N THR A 362 12.80 4.93 -18.76
CA THR A 362 13.51 4.71 -17.49
C THR A 362 12.54 4.58 -16.32
N ALA A 363 11.46 5.37 -16.28
CA ALA A 363 10.41 5.21 -15.27
C ALA A 363 9.73 3.83 -15.33
N VAL A 364 9.60 3.21 -16.51
CA VAL A 364 9.09 1.83 -16.66
C VAL A 364 10.07 0.84 -16.04
N ILE A 365 11.37 0.98 -16.29
CA ILE A 365 12.41 0.11 -15.71
C ILE A 365 12.35 0.19 -14.18
N PHE A 366 12.34 1.38 -13.59
CA PHE A 366 12.21 1.52 -12.14
C PHE A 366 10.94 0.90 -11.58
N GLN A 367 9.79 1.07 -12.25
CA GLN A 367 8.55 0.43 -11.82
C GLN A 367 8.66 -1.09 -11.84
N HIS A 368 9.31 -1.67 -12.86
CA HIS A 368 9.58 -3.11 -12.95
C HIS A 368 10.50 -3.59 -11.82
N GLU A 369 11.65 -2.95 -11.64
CA GLU A 369 12.62 -3.40 -10.64
C GLU A 369 12.10 -3.22 -9.21
N VAL A 370 11.35 -2.15 -8.95
CA VAL A 370 10.70 -1.92 -7.65
C VAL A 370 9.57 -2.93 -7.41
N ASP A 371 8.83 -3.37 -8.44
CA ASP A 371 7.81 -4.42 -8.30
C ASP A 371 8.42 -5.73 -7.78
N HIS A 372 9.59 -6.12 -8.30
CA HIS A 372 10.32 -7.28 -7.81
C HIS A 372 10.63 -7.22 -6.31
N LEU A 373 10.92 -6.03 -5.77
CA LEU A 373 11.17 -5.85 -4.34
C LEU A 373 9.92 -6.16 -3.49
N TYR A 374 8.73 -6.02 -4.06
CA TYR A 374 7.45 -6.33 -3.41
C TYR A 374 6.90 -7.71 -3.76
N GLY A 375 7.68 -8.54 -4.45
CA GLY A 375 7.25 -9.85 -4.90
C GLY A 375 6.18 -9.81 -6.00
N ILE A 376 6.14 -8.71 -6.75
CA ILE A 376 5.22 -8.49 -7.86
C ILE A 376 5.99 -8.71 -9.16
N LEU A 377 5.37 -9.42 -10.10
CA LEU A 377 5.90 -9.66 -11.43
C LEU A 377 5.01 -8.99 -12.47
N PHE A 378 5.55 -8.67 -13.65
CA PHE A 378 4.76 -7.99 -14.68
C PHE A 378 3.46 -8.72 -15.10
N PRO A 379 3.35 -10.07 -15.08
CA PRO A 379 2.07 -10.73 -15.33
C PRO A 379 0.98 -10.38 -14.31
N ASP A 380 1.36 -10.12 -13.06
CA ASP A 380 0.42 -9.66 -12.04
C ASP A 380 -0.14 -8.26 -12.43
N ARG A 381 0.67 -7.44 -13.12
CA ARG A 381 0.22 -6.14 -13.67
C ARG A 381 -0.69 -6.28 -14.89
N LEU A 382 -0.49 -7.31 -15.69
CA LEU A 382 -1.36 -7.63 -16.82
C LEU A 382 -2.76 -8.03 -16.32
N GLU A 383 -2.85 -8.78 -15.22
CA GLU A 383 -4.13 -9.10 -14.58
C GLU A 383 -4.78 -7.83 -13.99
N GLU A 384 -4.00 -7.00 -13.27
CA GLU A 384 -4.51 -5.74 -12.69
C GLU A 384 -5.06 -4.76 -13.75
N GLN A 385 -4.45 -4.70 -14.95
CA GLN A 385 -4.90 -3.79 -16.01
C GLN A 385 -6.18 -4.27 -16.70
N GLU A 386 -6.49 -5.56 -16.73
CA GLU A 386 -7.75 -6.08 -17.32
C GLU A 386 -8.98 -5.55 -16.58
N HIS A 387 -8.82 -5.21 -15.30
CA HIS A 387 -9.89 -4.67 -14.46
C HIS A 387 -9.91 -3.14 -14.38
N LYS A 388 -9.02 -2.45 -15.12
CA LYS A 388 -8.92 -0.98 -15.13
C LYS A 388 -9.35 -0.41 -16.48
N GLU A 389 -10.28 0.52 -16.43
CA GLU A 389 -10.63 1.33 -17.60
C GLU A 389 -9.62 2.47 -17.76
N SER A 390 -9.08 2.64 -18.96
CA SER A 390 -8.27 3.80 -19.34
C SER A 390 -8.80 4.38 -20.64
N VAL A 391 -8.75 5.70 -20.74
CA VAL A 391 -9.18 6.43 -21.95
C VAL A 391 -7.93 6.87 -22.70
N PRO A 392 -7.77 6.51 -23.99
CA PRO A 392 -6.63 6.98 -24.78
C PRO A 392 -6.71 8.49 -24.98
N LEU A 393 -5.56 9.17 -24.84
CA LEU A 393 -5.45 10.63 -24.97
C LEU A 393 -5.23 11.11 -26.40
N ASN A 394 -5.04 10.18 -27.35
CA ASN A 394 -4.42 10.38 -28.67
C ASN A 394 -5.12 11.40 -29.60
N GLU A 395 -6.25 11.99 -29.19
CA GLU A 395 -7.04 12.95 -29.97
C GLU A 395 -7.50 14.17 -29.15
N ARG A 396 -6.99 14.39 -27.93
CA ARG A 396 -7.54 15.39 -26.98
C ARG A 396 -6.54 16.40 -26.41
N LEU A 397 -5.26 16.32 -26.75
CA LEU A 397 -4.22 17.17 -26.16
C LEU A 397 -3.20 17.63 -27.19
N ASP A 398 -3.14 18.94 -27.42
CA ASP A 398 -2.04 19.57 -28.13
C ASP A 398 -0.88 19.80 -27.14
N PHE A 399 0.26 19.15 -27.38
CA PHE A 399 1.48 19.41 -26.63
C PHE A 399 2.27 20.54 -27.28
N TYR A 400 2.70 21.50 -26.47
CA TYR A 400 3.56 22.62 -26.88
C TYR A 400 4.81 22.64 -26.01
N ILE A 401 5.97 22.94 -26.60
CA ILE A 401 7.20 23.22 -25.86
C ILE A 401 7.68 24.63 -26.22
N GLY A 402 8.39 25.27 -25.29
CA GLY A 402 9.01 26.57 -25.53
C GLY A 402 9.97 26.51 -26.72
N LYS A 403 10.04 27.61 -27.48
CA LYS A 403 10.99 27.69 -28.59
C LYS A 403 12.41 27.70 -28.03
N GLY A 404 13.24 26.74 -28.44
CA GLY A 404 14.63 26.61 -27.99
C GLY A 404 14.84 25.78 -26.72
N THR A 405 13.81 25.08 -26.21
CA THR A 405 13.94 24.22 -25.02
C THR A 405 14.45 22.80 -25.33
N ILE A 406 14.47 22.40 -26.60
CA ILE A 406 15.15 21.20 -27.08
C ILE A 406 16.37 21.66 -27.87
N VAL A 407 17.56 21.30 -27.38
CA VAL A 407 18.82 21.41 -28.14
C VAL A 407 19.19 19.98 -28.53
N PRO A 408 19.56 19.71 -29.81
CA PRO A 408 19.79 18.36 -30.33
C PRO A 408 20.74 17.51 -29.50
#